data_AF-A0A0F9CLZ1-F1
#
_entry.id   AF-A0A0F9CLZ1-F1
#
_cell.length_a   1.000
_cell.length_b   1.000
_cell.length_c   1.000
_cell.angle_alpha   90.00
_cell.angle_beta   90.00
_cell.angle_gamma   90.00
#
_symmetry.space_group_name_H-M   'P 1'
#
loop_
_entity.id
_entity.type
_entity.pdbx_description
1 polymer ?
#
loop_
_entity_poly.entity_id
_entity_poly.type
_entity_poly.pdbx_seq_one_letter_code
_entity_poly.pdbx_strand_id
1 'polypeptide(L)'
;KHFLQVVMHVYIAGGGSQQERYARELVRAIELPTARREDISLTWEAIGRGVLPIIQPLYVAQNDAVAFYAARAGLRLGDLLAVEPMIQLAGRTDSPHQIPAVRVLGRAGKFVQGVGVLKRMLDSGDQTLRVAAYEALLDYGSVSAVRAESISGQFDLHCVKARGNYAVYATTTGRPKIVLFGRDIPIRRPVFYCPPDELVTINAAAGGKKVDVYRKVPRSGQMSDTFAVEPTLAELIRTLGTLPTRGPDGNPQGLGLTYSQVVGVVHGMCKQGHAPAKFVLQPAPEMRKIYSSTPVGRPDMPEED
;
A
#
# COMPACT_ATOMS: atom_id res chain seq x y z
N LYS A 1 -2.67 -14.45 10.60
CA LYS A 1 -1.18 -14.61 10.51
C LYS A 1 -0.48 -14.03 11.74
N HIS A 2 -0.67 -12.75 12.07
CA HIS A 2 -0.02 -12.11 13.23
C HIS A 2 -0.31 -12.79 14.58
N PHE A 3 -1.57 -13.14 14.86
CA PHE A 3 -1.94 -13.86 16.09
C PHE A 3 -1.11 -15.13 16.32
N LEU A 4 -0.93 -15.95 15.28
CA LEU A 4 -0.10 -17.17 15.38
C LEU A 4 1.36 -16.83 15.69
N GLN A 5 1.91 -15.76 15.11
CA GLN A 5 3.27 -15.33 15.42
C GLN A 5 3.42 -14.93 16.89
N VAL A 6 2.45 -14.19 17.45
CA VAL A 6 2.47 -13.84 18.89
C VAL A 6 2.35 -15.10 19.76
N VAL A 7 1.46 -16.03 19.43
CA VAL A 7 1.29 -17.30 20.17
C VAL A 7 2.58 -18.13 20.18
N MET A 8 3.33 -18.16 19.07
CA MET A 8 4.62 -18.86 19.03
C MET A 8 5.73 -18.22 19.88
N HIS A 9 5.52 -16.98 20.37
CA HIS A 9 6.47 -16.27 21.24
C HIS A 9 5.96 -16.15 22.68
N VAL A 10 4.88 -16.85 23.04
CA VAL A 10 4.39 -16.90 24.42
C VAL A 10 5.38 -17.71 25.26
N TYR A 11 6.08 -17.02 26.15
CA TYR A 11 6.93 -17.64 27.15
C TYR A 11 6.11 -17.97 28.40
N ILE A 12 5.93 -19.26 28.68
CA ILE A 12 5.30 -19.75 29.92
C ILE A 12 6.35 -19.66 31.04
N ALA A 13 6.50 -18.48 31.63
CA ALA A 13 7.35 -18.29 32.80
C ALA A 13 6.60 -18.64 34.09
N GLY A 14 7.31 -19.17 35.09
CA GLY A 14 6.79 -19.38 36.44
C GLY A 14 6.69 -18.05 37.21
N GLY A 15 5.65 -17.26 36.94
CA GLY A 15 5.29 -16.06 37.71
C GLY A 15 5.83 -14.72 37.18
N GLY A 16 5.27 -13.61 37.70
CA GLY A 16 5.47 -12.26 37.17
C GLY A 16 6.90 -11.71 37.29
N SER A 17 7.64 -12.06 38.35
CA SER A 17 9.04 -11.63 38.55
C SER A 17 9.99 -12.23 37.52
N GLN A 18 9.69 -13.43 37.01
CA GLN A 18 10.49 -14.10 35.98
C GLN A 18 10.24 -13.49 34.60
N GLN A 19 8.99 -13.11 34.30
CA GLN A 19 8.65 -12.39 33.06
C GLN A 19 9.31 -11.00 33.01
N GLU A 20 9.35 -10.28 34.13
CA GLU A 20 9.99 -8.96 34.20
C GLU A 20 11.51 -9.04 34.00
N ARG A 21 12.18 -10.02 34.62
CA ARG A 21 13.61 -10.28 34.41
C ARG A 21 13.91 -10.60 32.96
N TYR A 22 13.12 -11.48 32.37
CA TYR A 22 13.26 -11.87 30.98
C TYR A 22 13.04 -10.69 30.02
N ALA A 23 12.02 -9.84 30.27
CA ALA A 23 11.83 -8.62 29.50
C ALA A 23 13.05 -7.68 29.55
N ARG A 24 13.71 -7.55 30.71
CA ARG A 24 14.96 -6.77 30.83
C ARG A 24 16.16 -7.42 30.14
N GLU A 25 16.22 -8.74 30.07
CA GLU A 25 17.23 -9.45 29.26
C GLU A 25 17.06 -9.10 27.78
N LEU A 26 15.82 -9.10 27.29
CA LEU A 26 15.50 -8.72 25.90
C LEU A 26 15.87 -7.27 25.56
N VAL A 27 15.75 -6.35 26.52
CA VAL A 27 16.21 -4.96 26.35
C VAL A 27 17.71 -4.90 26.09
N ARG A 28 18.51 -5.78 26.70
CA ARG A 28 19.95 -5.86 26.41
C ARG A 28 20.21 -6.56 25.09
N ALA A 29 19.46 -7.62 24.80
CA ALA A 29 19.64 -8.42 23.59
C ALA A 29 19.33 -7.63 22.30
N ILE A 30 18.34 -6.74 22.30
CA ILE A 30 17.92 -6.01 21.08
C ILE A 30 19.00 -5.05 20.54
N GLU A 31 19.92 -4.61 21.39
CA GLU A 31 21.04 -3.72 21.03
C GLU A 31 22.17 -4.48 20.31
N LEU A 32 22.22 -5.80 20.42
CA LEU A 32 23.29 -6.60 19.81
C LEU A 32 23.20 -6.57 18.27
N PRO A 33 24.34 -6.61 17.55
CA PRO A 33 24.35 -6.66 16.09
C PRO A 33 23.57 -7.86 15.52
N THR A 34 23.71 -9.02 16.17
CA THR A 34 23.06 -10.30 15.82
C THR A 34 21.61 -10.41 16.30
N ALA A 35 21.05 -9.35 16.88
CA ALA A 35 19.72 -9.37 17.48
C ALA A 35 18.62 -9.72 16.48
N ARG A 36 17.79 -10.70 16.85
CA ARG A 36 16.55 -11.06 16.16
C ARG A 36 15.41 -10.12 16.54
N ARG A 37 15.54 -8.85 16.16
CA ARG A 37 14.69 -7.75 16.66
C ARG A 37 13.18 -7.93 16.42
N GLU A 38 12.81 -8.60 15.31
CA GLU A 38 11.42 -8.96 15.03
C GLU A 38 10.86 -9.91 16.09
N ASP A 39 11.61 -10.96 16.42
CA ASP A 39 11.22 -11.99 17.38
C ASP A 39 11.17 -11.42 18.80
N ILE A 40 12.16 -10.59 19.16
CA ILE A 40 12.17 -9.85 20.44
C ILE A 40 10.90 -8.98 20.59
N SER A 41 10.55 -8.22 19.54
CA SER A 41 9.34 -7.39 19.54
C SER A 41 8.07 -8.23 19.68
N LEU A 42 7.98 -9.39 19.03
CA LEU A 42 6.85 -10.30 19.17
C LEU A 42 6.78 -10.90 20.57
N THR A 43 7.91 -11.19 21.20
CA THR A 43 7.96 -11.65 22.59
C THR A 43 7.47 -10.59 23.56
N TRP A 44 7.84 -9.32 23.38
CA TRP A 44 7.27 -8.22 24.18
C TRP A 44 5.75 -8.11 24.01
N GLU A 45 5.24 -8.27 22.80
CA GLU A 45 3.79 -8.32 22.55
C GLU A 45 3.12 -9.52 23.25
N ALA A 46 3.78 -10.68 23.25
CA ALA A 46 3.30 -11.90 23.91
C ALA A 46 3.31 -11.79 25.44
N ILE A 47 4.27 -11.08 26.04
CA ILE A 47 4.28 -10.74 27.47
C ILE A 47 3.07 -9.86 27.82
N GLY A 48 2.69 -8.96 26.92
CA GLY A 48 1.54 -8.08 27.08
C GLY A 48 1.88 -6.76 27.78
N ARG A 49 0.84 -6.04 28.24
CA ARG A 49 0.95 -4.64 28.72
C ARG A 49 1.91 -4.44 29.91
N GLY A 50 2.18 -5.48 30.69
CA GLY A 50 3.13 -5.40 31.81
C GLY A 50 4.56 -5.05 31.39
N VAL A 51 4.91 -5.27 30.11
CA VAL A 51 6.24 -4.96 29.56
C VAL A 51 6.45 -3.47 29.27
N LEU A 52 5.37 -2.68 29.18
CA LEU A 52 5.43 -1.30 28.69
C LEU A 52 6.44 -0.41 29.44
N PRO A 53 6.47 -0.40 30.79
CA PRO A 53 7.45 0.43 31.51
C PRO A 53 8.91 0.08 31.21
N ILE A 54 9.18 -1.16 30.75
CA ILE A 54 10.51 -1.65 30.43
C ILE A 54 10.94 -1.23 29.02
N ILE A 55 10.02 -1.21 28.06
CA ILE A 55 10.33 -0.92 26.65
C ILE A 55 10.13 0.54 26.25
N GLN A 56 9.36 1.32 27.01
CA GLN A 56 9.12 2.75 26.77
C GLN A 56 10.41 3.58 26.57
N PRO A 57 11.47 3.40 27.39
CA PRO A 57 12.73 4.12 27.17
C PRO A 57 13.37 3.84 25.81
N LEU A 58 13.11 2.68 25.21
CA LEU A 58 13.68 2.29 23.92
C LEU A 58 13.00 2.97 22.73
N TYR A 59 11.81 3.55 22.90
CA TYR A 59 11.11 4.20 21.78
C TYR A 59 11.92 5.34 21.16
N VAL A 60 12.79 5.97 21.94
CA VAL A 60 13.66 7.08 21.53
C VAL A 60 15.13 6.69 21.46
N ALA A 61 15.43 5.38 21.35
CA ALA A 61 16.79 4.89 21.19
C ALA A 61 17.45 5.51 19.95
N GLN A 62 18.78 5.74 20.03
CA GLN A 62 19.54 6.26 18.89
C GLN A 62 19.55 5.28 17.71
N ASN A 63 19.48 3.98 18.00
CA ASN A 63 19.37 2.94 16.99
C ASN A 63 17.93 2.85 16.47
N ASP A 64 17.71 3.27 15.22
CA ASP A 64 16.42 3.25 14.54
C ASP A 64 15.72 1.89 14.59
N ALA A 65 16.48 0.80 14.50
CA ALA A 65 15.90 -0.54 14.53
C ALA A 65 15.33 -0.83 15.93
N VAL A 66 16.08 -0.53 16.99
CA VAL A 66 15.64 -0.70 18.37
C VAL A 66 14.39 0.14 18.64
N ALA A 67 14.44 1.43 18.28
CA ALA A 67 13.32 2.35 18.42
C ALA A 67 12.08 1.86 17.67
N PHE A 68 12.25 1.42 16.42
CA PHE A 68 11.18 0.90 15.59
C PHE A 68 10.50 -0.32 16.20
N TYR A 69 11.29 -1.34 16.60
CA TYR A 69 10.75 -2.60 17.11
C TYR A 69 10.10 -2.42 18.50
N ALA A 70 10.68 -1.59 19.37
CA ALA A 70 10.08 -1.26 20.66
C ALA A 70 8.78 -0.47 20.49
N ALA A 71 8.79 0.62 19.71
CA ALA A 71 7.60 1.44 19.49
C ALA A 71 6.48 0.65 18.78
N ARG A 72 6.82 -0.26 17.86
CA ARG A 72 5.84 -1.14 17.22
C ARG A 72 5.14 -2.06 18.22
N ALA A 73 5.90 -2.68 19.13
CA ALA A 73 5.33 -3.49 20.20
C ALA A 73 4.43 -2.63 21.11
N GLY A 74 4.90 -1.45 21.51
CA GLY A 74 4.13 -0.47 22.27
C GLY A 74 2.77 -0.13 21.63
N LEU A 75 2.78 0.25 20.34
CA LEU A 75 1.56 0.58 19.61
C LEU A 75 0.57 -0.58 19.53
N ARG A 76 1.05 -1.81 19.33
CA ARG A 76 0.21 -3.02 19.28
C ARG A 76 -0.39 -3.37 20.64
N LEU A 77 0.32 -3.06 21.72
CA LEU A 77 -0.17 -3.17 23.10
C LEU A 77 -1.12 -2.02 23.50
N GLY A 78 -1.22 -0.98 22.65
CA GLY A 78 -2.09 0.18 22.82
C GLY A 78 -1.44 1.35 23.56
N ASP A 79 -0.11 1.41 23.62
CA ASP A 79 0.63 2.50 24.23
C ASP A 79 0.68 3.74 23.31
N LEU A 80 0.08 4.84 23.78
CA LEU A 80 0.05 6.13 23.09
C LEU A 80 1.43 6.79 23.00
N LEU A 81 2.33 6.51 23.95
CA LEU A 81 3.66 7.12 23.99
C LEU A 81 4.53 6.67 22.80
N ALA A 82 4.18 5.55 22.16
CA ALA A 82 4.87 5.05 20.98
C ALA A 82 4.46 5.74 19.66
N VAL A 83 3.40 6.57 19.65
CA VAL A 83 2.89 7.20 18.43
C VAL A 83 3.87 8.22 17.85
N GLU A 84 4.35 9.15 18.67
CA GLU A 84 5.27 10.21 18.21
C GLU A 84 6.62 9.65 17.75
N PRO A 85 7.27 8.70 18.47
CA PRO A 85 8.45 8.02 17.97
C PRO A 85 8.24 7.31 16.63
N MET A 86 7.08 6.65 16.45
CA MET A 86 6.76 6.00 15.18
C MET A 86 6.52 7.01 14.05
N ILE A 87 5.93 8.16 14.33
CA ILE A 87 5.80 9.28 13.39
C ILE A 87 7.17 9.79 12.97
N GLN A 88 8.10 9.96 13.92
CA GLN A 88 9.46 10.40 13.62
C GLN A 88 10.18 9.40 12.71
N LEU A 89 10.11 8.10 13.00
CA LEU A 89 10.68 7.04 12.15
C LEU A 89 10.07 7.03 10.75
N ALA A 90 8.75 7.21 10.64
CA ALA A 90 8.07 7.32 9.34
C ALA A 90 8.52 8.57 8.56
N GLY A 91 8.96 9.63 9.25
CA GLY A 91 9.47 10.86 8.64
C GLY A 91 10.95 10.81 8.22
N ARG A 92 11.71 9.79 8.63
CA ARG A 92 13.14 9.67 8.29
C ARG A 92 13.29 9.19 6.85
N THR A 93 13.66 10.11 5.97
CA THR A 93 13.92 9.82 4.55
C THR A 93 15.08 8.86 4.43
N ASP A 94 14.98 7.92 3.49
CA ASP A 94 15.99 6.88 3.20
C ASP A 94 16.28 5.89 4.35
N SER A 95 15.50 5.93 5.45
CA SER A 95 15.59 4.93 6.51
C SER A 95 14.93 3.62 6.07
N PRO A 96 15.55 2.45 6.33
CA PRO A 96 14.90 1.16 6.09
C PRO A 96 13.61 0.98 6.93
N HIS A 97 13.44 1.79 7.99
CA HIS A 97 12.28 1.77 8.86
C HIS A 97 11.16 2.73 8.45
N GLN A 98 11.37 3.58 7.42
CA GLN A 98 10.38 4.56 6.98
C GLN A 98 9.05 3.90 6.55
N ILE A 99 9.11 3.02 5.54
CA ILE A 99 7.95 2.32 5.01
C ILE A 99 7.33 1.36 6.04
N PRO A 100 8.11 0.56 6.79
CA PRO A 100 7.57 -0.20 7.92
C PRO A 100 6.82 0.65 8.95
N ALA A 101 7.34 1.83 9.32
CA ALA A 101 6.71 2.71 10.30
C ALA A 101 5.37 3.26 9.78
N VAL A 102 5.31 3.67 8.51
CA VAL A 102 4.06 4.07 7.83
C VAL A 102 2.99 2.99 7.92
N ARG A 103 3.37 1.72 7.65
CA ARG A 103 2.45 0.58 7.75
C ARG A 103 1.97 0.31 9.18
N VAL A 104 2.85 0.47 10.17
CA VAL A 104 2.47 0.31 11.58
C VAL A 104 1.47 1.39 12.00
N LEU A 105 1.70 2.65 11.61
CA LEU A 105 0.77 3.76 11.89
C LEU A 105 -0.62 3.52 11.30
N GLY A 106 -0.71 3.01 10.07
CA GLY A 106 -1.99 2.66 9.44
C GLY A 106 -2.78 1.61 10.23
N ARG A 107 -2.10 0.55 10.68
CA ARG A 107 -2.73 -0.57 11.42
C ARG A 107 -3.07 -0.25 12.86
N ALA A 108 -2.42 0.75 13.46
CA ALA A 108 -2.67 1.10 14.85
C ALA A 108 -4.09 1.65 15.06
N GLY A 109 -4.72 2.23 14.02
CA GLY A 109 -6.16 2.54 13.90
C GLY A 109 -6.80 3.49 14.92
N LYS A 110 -6.12 3.76 16.05
CA LYS A 110 -6.66 4.48 17.21
C LYS A 110 -6.04 5.88 17.39
N PHE A 111 -5.05 6.23 16.58
CA PHE A 111 -4.20 7.39 16.82
C PHE A 111 -4.30 8.41 15.67
N VAL A 112 -5.13 9.44 15.87
CA VAL A 112 -5.43 10.46 14.85
C VAL A 112 -4.19 11.23 14.40
N GLN A 113 -3.20 11.40 15.29
CA GLN A 113 -1.95 12.10 14.99
C GLN A 113 -1.21 11.51 13.77
N GLY A 114 -1.25 10.18 13.61
CA GLY A 114 -0.62 9.50 12.48
C GLY A 114 -1.26 9.86 11.13
N VAL A 115 -2.56 10.15 11.09
CA VAL A 115 -3.31 10.41 9.84
C VAL A 115 -2.80 11.66 9.13
N GLY A 116 -2.49 12.73 9.87
CA GLY A 116 -1.97 13.97 9.29
C GLY A 116 -0.62 13.76 8.61
N VAL A 117 0.24 12.95 9.21
CA VAL A 117 1.56 12.58 8.68
C VAL A 117 1.41 11.73 7.41
N LEU A 118 0.57 10.68 7.46
CA LEU A 118 0.29 9.82 6.31
C LEU A 118 -0.27 10.61 5.12
N LYS A 119 -1.16 11.59 5.37
CA LYS A 119 -1.67 12.48 4.32
C LYS A 119 -0.56 13.30 3.64
N ARG A 120 0.40 13.83 4.40
CA ARG A 120 1.56 14.55 3.81
C ARG A 120 2.44 13.63 2.96
N MET A 121 2.55 12.36 3.32
CA MET A 121 3.36 11.39 2.56
C MET A 121 2.77 11.02 1.19
N LEU A 122 1.48 11.27 0.96
CA LEU A 122 0.88 11.15 -0.38
C LEU A 122 1.51 12.10 -1.42
N ASP A 123 2.11 13.19 -0.94
CA ASP A 123 2.77 14.23 -1.73
C ASP A 123 4.28 13.96 -1.95
N SER A 124 4.80 12.83 -1.43
CA SER A 124 6.21 12.46 -1.59
C SER A 124 6.63 12.28 -3.05
N GLY A 125 7.89 12.57 -3.37
CA GLY A 125 8.49 12.21 -4.66
C GLY A 125 8.74 10.71 -4.81
N ASP A 126 8.91 9.98 -3.69
CA ASP A 126 9.06 8.53 -3.68
C ASP A 126 7.71 7.83 -3.83
N GLN A 127 7.57 7.06 -4.90
CA GLN A 127 6.34 6.31 -5.19
C GLN A 127 6.06 5.20 -4.18
N THR A 128 7.11 4.57 -3.64
CA THR A 128 6.95 3.51 -2.66
C THR A 128 6.31 4.07 -1.38
N LEU A 129 6.82 5.22 -0.92
CA LEU A 129 6.25 5.93 0.22
C LEU A 129 4.80 6.36 0.00
N ARG A 130 4.46 6.88 -1.19
CA ARG A 130 3.06 7.27 -1.50
C ARG A 130 2.10 6.10 -1.46
N VAL A 131 2.49 4.97 -2.06
CA VAL A 131 1.68 3.75 -2.05
C VAL A 131 1.51 3.25 -0.62
N ALA A 132 2.60 3.21 0.17
CA ALA A 132 2.53 2.80 1.57
C ALA A 132 1.63 3.73 2.40
N ALA A 133 1.72 5.04 2.19
CA ALA A 133 0.89 6.02 2.89
C ALA A 133 -0.60 5.89 2.51
N TYR A 134 -0.89 5.67 1.24
CA TYR A 134 -2.25 5.40 0.75
C TYR A 134 -2.82 4.12 1.38
N GLU A 135 -2.07 3.01 1.37
CA GLU A 135 -2.50 1.76 1.99
C GLU A 135 -2.71 1.93 3.50
N ALA A 136 -1.80 2.64 4.18
CA ALA A 136 -1.93 2.94 5.60
C ALA A 136 -3.17 3.79 5.94
N LEU A 137 -3.54 4.74 5.08
CA LEU A 137 -4.77 5.53 5.26
C LEU A 137 -6.02 4.69 5.06
N LEU A 138 -6.01 3.73 4.13
CA LEU A 138 -7.10 2.77 3.96
C LEU A 138 -7.22 1.84 5.17
N ASP A 139 -6.11 1.29 5.65
CA ASP A 139 -6.06 0.43 6.84
C ASP A 139 -6.58 1.17 8.09
N TYR A 140 -6.24 2.45 8.22
CA TYR A 140 -6.75 3.31 9.30
C TYR A 140 -8.26 3.61 9.15
N GLY A 141 -8.81 3.57 7.93
CA GLY A 141 -10.17 4.00 7.60
C GLY A 141 -10.31 5.50 7.31
N SER A 142 -9.20 6.23 7.12
CA SER A 142 -9.24 7.67 6.78
C SER A 142 -9.28 7.89 5.27
N VAL A 143 -10.47 7.81 4.69
CA VAL A 143 -10.67 7.91 3.23
C VAL A 143 -10.89 9.33 2.71
N SER A 144 -10.79 10.35 3.56
CA SER A 144 -11.05 11.76 3.17
C SER A 144 -10.19 12.28 2.00
N ALA A 145 -9.01 11.71 1.77
CA ALA A 145 -8.14 12.07 0.66
C ALA A 145 -8.40 11.26 -0.63
N VAL A 146 -9.29 10.26 -0.56
CA VAL A 146 -9.51 9.24 -1.59
C VAL A 146 -10.96 9.28 -2.05
N ARG A 147 -11.18 9.56 -3.34
CA ARG A 147 -12.48 9.31 -3.99
C ARG A 147 -12.44 7.92 -4.60
N ALA A 148 -13.20 6.98 -4.03
CA ALA A 148 -13.32 5.62 -4.55
C ALA A 148 -14.64 5.46 -5.33
N GLU A 149 -14.58 4.70 -6.41
CA GLU A 149 -15.71 4.39 -7.29
C GLU A 149 -15.60 2.93 -7.74
N SER A 150 -16.70 2.17 -7.68
CA SER A 150 -16.75 0.78 -8.17
C SER A 150 -17.06 0.77 -9.66
N ILE A 151 -16.18 0.18 -10.47
CA ILE A 151 -16.35 0.08 -11.91
C ILE A 151 -17.04 -1.24 -12.23
N SER A 152 -18.36 -1.18 -12.40
CA SER A 152 -19.21 -2.34 -12.74
C SER A 152 -19.02 -3.56 -11.84
N GLY A 153 -18.63 -3.36 -10.57
CA GLY A 153 -18.34 -4.44 -9.62
C GLY A 153 -17.07 -5.25 -9.90
N GLN A 154 -16.28 -4.91 -10.93
CA GLN A 154 -15.07 -5.65 -11.31
C GLN A 154 -13.83 -5.20 -10.52
N PHE A 155 -13.67 -3.88 -10.36
CA PHE A 155 -12.53 -3.28 -9.65
C PHE A 155 -12.91 -1.88 -9.15
N ASP A 156 -12.12 -1.33 -8.24
CA ASP A 156 -12.32 0.04 -7.77
C ASP A 156 -11.33 1.02 -8.42
N LEU A 157 -11.83 2.18 -8.84
CA LEU A 157 -11.02 3.32 -9.26
C LEU A 157 -10.90 4.30 -8.08
N HIS A 158 -9.69 4.52 -7.61
CA HIS A 158 -9.39 5.42 -6.50
C HIS A 158 -8.65 6.65 -7.03
N CYS A 159 -9.23 7.84 -6.86
CA CYS A 159 -8.56 9.11 -7.16
C CYS A 159 -8.05 9.73 -5.86
N VAL A 160 -6.74 9.86 -5.72
CA VAL A 160 -6.08 10.39 -4.52
C VAL A 160 -5.67 11.84 -4.76
N LYS A 161 -6.15 12.75 -3.90
CA LYS A 161 -5.74 14.16 -3.92
C LYS A 161 -4.32 14.27 -3.37
N ALA A 162 -3.33 14.31 -4.27
CA ALA A 162 -1.92 14.49 -3.94
C ALA A 162 -1.33 15.67 -4.75
N ARG A 163 -0.43 16.42 -4.12
CA ARG A 163 0.37 17.50 -4.68
C ARG A 163 1.75 16.92 -5.02
N GLY A 164 1.93 16.45 -6.25
CA GLY A 164 3.18 15.86 -6.70
C GLY A 164 3.05 15.28 -8.10
N ASN A 165 4.11 14.61 -8.56
CA ASN A 165 4.10 13.94 -9.86
C ASN A 165 2.97 12.90 -9.94
N TYR A 166 2.38 12.76 -11.12
CA TYR A 166 1.34 11.77 -11.33
C TYR A 166 1.89 10.36 -11.18
N ALA A 167 1.09 9.50 -10.57
CA ALA A 167 1.40 8.08 -10.51
C ALA A 167 0.14 7.24 -10.58
N VAL A 168 0.32 6.02 -11.05
CA VAL A 168 -0.71 4.99 -11.09
C VAL A 168 -0.24 3.81 -10.27
N TYR A 169 -1.07 3.33 -9.35
CA TYR A 169 -0.83 2.11 -8.60
C TYR A 169 -1.93 1.09 -8.90
N ALA A 170 -1.55 -0.15 -9.20
CA ALA A 170 -2.49 -1.24 -9.48
C ALA A 170 -2.21 -2.45 -8.58
N THR A 171 -3.25 -3.01 -7.97
CA THR A 171 -3.13 -4.16 -7.06
C THR A 171 -3.05 -5.48 -7.81
N THR A 172 -2.27 -6.44 -7.30
CA THR A 172 -2.17 -7.81 -7.85
C THR A 172 -2.88 -8.83 -6.97
N THR A 173 -3.20 -8.47 -5.73
CA THR A 173 -3.85 -9.34 -4.74
C THR A 173 -5.02 -8.64 -4.04
N GLY A 174 -5.95 -9.43 -3.49
CA GLY A 174 -7.12 -8.92 -2.80
C GLY A 174 -8.15 -8.29 -3.76
N ARG A 175 -8.92 -7.32 -3.27
CA ARG A 175 -9.91 -6.60 -4.08
C ARG A 175 -9.20 -5.73 -5.13
N PRO A 176 -9.42 -5.93 -6.45
CA PRO A 176 -8.73 -5.21 -7.51
C PRO A 176 -8.98 -3.69 -7.46
N LYS A 177 -7.91 -2.90 -7.55
CA LYS A 177 -7.97 -1.43 -7.55
C LYS A 177 -6.96 -0.82 -8.50
N ILE A 178 -7.36 0.25 -9.16
CA ILE A 178 -6.48 1.18 -9.86
C ILE A 178 -6.53 2.50 -9.10
N VAL A 179 -5.36 3.00 -8.69
CA VAL A 179 -5.21 4.19 -7.87
C VAL A 179 -4.47 5.25 -8.68
N LEU A 180 -5.10 6.40 -8.85
CA LEU A 180 -4.54 7.56 -9.54
C LEU A 180 -4.12 8.58 -8.49
N PHE A 181 -2.81 8.85 -8.43
CA PHE A 181 -2.29 9.90 -7.57
C PHE A 181 -2.15 11.20 -8.35
N GLY A 182 -2.77 12.25 -7.83
CA GLY A 182 -2.85 13.56 -8.46
C GLY A 182 -4.20 13.78 -9.14
N ARG A 183 -4.56 15.06 -9.28
CA ARG A 183 -5.86 15.45 -9.84
C ARG A 183 -5.80 15.41 -11.36
N ASP A 184 -6.80 14.75 -11.97
CA ASP A 184 -7.11 14.79 -13.40
C ASP A 184 -5.88 14.52 -14.29
N ILE A 185 -5.22 13.36 -14.11
CA ILE A 185 -4.06 12.95 -14.91
C ILE A 185 -4.39 13.08 -16.40
N PRO A 186 -3.72 13.97 -17.17
CA PRO A 186 -4.11 14.25 -18.54
C PRO A 186 -3.60 13.18 -19.49
N ILE A 187 -4.33 12.96 -20.58
CA ILE A 187 -3.84 12.23 -21.74
C ILE A 187 -3.15 13.23 -22.66
N ARG A 188 -1.83 13.08 -22.86
CA ARG A 188 -1.03 13.92 -23.76
C ARG A 188 -1.48 13.68 -25.21
N ARG A 189 -1.64 14.79 -25.94
CA ARG A 189 -2.08 14.81 -27.34
C ARG A 189 -0.94 15.34 -28.22
N PRO A 190 -0.82 14.90 -29.48
CA PRO A 190 -1.62 13.83 -30.09
C PRO A 190 -1.31 12.46 -29.46
N VAL A 191 -2.28 11.54 -29.53
CA VAL A 191 -2.09 10.15 -29.09
C VAL A 191 -2.71 9.22 -30.13
N PHE A 192 -1.97 8.19 -30.48
CA PHE A 192 -2.49 6.99 -31.11
C PHE A 192 -1.89 5.81 -30.36
N TYR A 193 -2.73 5.06 -29.66
CA TYR A 193 -2.32 3.92 -28.86
C TYR A 193 -3.18 2.71 -29.21
N CYS A 194 -2.51 1.62 -29.57
CA CYS A 194 -3.10 0.31 -29.76
C CYS A 194 -2.20 -0.70 -29.03
N PRO A 195 -2.70 -1.46 -28.04
CA PRO A 195 -1.93 -2.50 -27.38
C PRO A 195 -1.64 -3.67 -28.34
N PRO A 196 -0.63 -4.52 -28.04
CA PRO A 196 -0.25 -5.64 -28.91
C PRO A 196 -1.35 -6.66 -29.20
N ASP A 197 -2.36 -6.77 -28.34
CA ASP A 197 -3.51 -7.65 -28.52
C ASP A 197 -4.62 -7.02 -29.40
N GLU A 198 -4.40 -5.80 -29.92
CA GLU A 198 -5.31 -5.01 -30.75
C GLU A 198 -6.73 -4.87 -30.17
N LEU A 199 -6.88 -5.05 -28.87
CA LEU A 199 -8.20 -5.13 -28.25
C LEU A 199 -8.90 -3.76 -28.25
N VAL A 200 -8.15 -2.68 -28.10
CA VAL A 200 -8.66 -1.32 -28.01
C VAL A 200 -7.79 -0.35 -28.79
N THR A 201 -8.39 0.62 -29.46
CA THR A 201 -7.66 1.74 -30.04
C THR A 201 -8.06 3.02 -29.32
N ILE A 202 -7.06 3.84 -29.00
CA ILE A 202 -7.21 5.15 -28.38
C ILE A 202 -6.57 6.16 -29.32
N ASN A 203 -7.34 7.15 -29.76
CA ASN A 203 -6.88 8.15 -30.71
C ASN A 203 -7.32 9.55 -30.28
N ALA A 204 -6.44 10.54 -30.42
CA ALA A 204 -6.79 11.94 -30.31
C ALA A 204 -5.83 12.80 -31.12
N ALA A 205 -6.39 13.66 -31.96
CA ALA A 205 -5.63 14.64 -32.74
C ALA A 205 -5.02 15.74 -31.85
N ALA A 206 -4.00 16.43 -32.38
CA ALA A 206 -3.47 17.62 -31.74
C ALA A 206 -4.57 18.70 -31.62
N GLY A 207 -4.84 19.16 -30.40
CA GLY A 207 -5.90 20.13 -30.13
C GLY A 207 -7.33 19.57 -30.03
N GLY A 208 -7.54 18.28 -30.30
CA GLY A 208 -8.86 17.64 -30.19
C GLY A 208 -9.39 17.66 -28.75
N LYS A 209 -10.62 18.13 -28.53
CA LYS A 209 -11.18 18.30 -27.17
C LYS A 209 -11.40 16.99 -26.44
N LYS A 210 -11.63 15.91 -27.18
CA LYS A 210 -11.94 14.57 -26.67
C LYS A 210 -10.93 13.55 -27.18
N VAL A 211 -10.94 12.38 -26.54
CA VAL A 211 -10.19 11.20 -26.94
C VAL A 211 -11.19 10.17 -27.45
N ASP A 212 -10.96 9.67 -28.66
CA ASP A 212 -11.79 8.64 -29.27
C ASP A 212 -11.27 7.26 -28.86
N VAL A 213 -12.17 6.42 -28.37
CA VAL A 213 -11.84 5.08 -27.88
C VAL A 213 -12.84 4.08 -28.45
N TYR A 214 -12.34 3.00 -29.03
CA TYR A 214 -13.18 1.90 -29.53
C TYR A 214 -12.47 0.56 -29.32
N ARG A 215 -13.28 -0.51 -29.19
CA ARG A 215 -12.82 -1.87 -28.90
C ARG A 215 -13.09 -2.78 -30.09
N LYS A 216 -12.16 -3.68 -30.39
CA LYS A 216 -12.36 -4.83 -31.28
C LYS A 216 -12.98 -5.99 -30.47
N VAL A 217 -14.18 -6.43 -30.84
CA VAL A 217 -14.91 -7.45 -30.07
C VAL A 217 -14.29 -8.85 -30.31
N PRO A 218 -13.85 -9.59 -29.26
CA PRO A 218 -13.03 -10.82 -29.37
C PRO A 218 -13.63 -12.06 -30.06
N ARG A 219 -14.75 -11.93 -30.80
CA ARG A 219 -15.38 -13.06 -31.52
C ARG A 219 -15.97 -12.67 -32.87
N SER A 220 -16.59 -11.50 -32.97
CA SER A 220 -17.14 -11.00 -34.23
C SER A 220 -16.11 -10.28 -35.09
N GLY A 221 -14.99 -9.82 -34.49
CA GLY A 221 -14.03 -8.94 -35.16
C GLY A 221 -14.59 -7.54 -35.48
N GLN A 222 -15.85 -7.28 -35.13
CA GLN A 222 -16.49 -5.98 -35.31
C GLN A 222 -15.91 -4.98 -34.32
N MET A 223 -15.84 -3.73 -34.78
CA MET A 223 -15.52 -2.60 -33.93
C MET A 223 -16.76 -2.22 -33.14
N SER A 224 -16.57 -1.86 -31.87
CA SER A 224 -17.60 -1.18 -31.08
C SER A 224 -17.88 0.21 -31.65
N ASP A 225 -18.96 0.82 -31.17
CA ASP A 225 -19.14 2.26 -31.31
C ASP A 225 -17.92 3.02 -30.74
N THR A 226 -17.67 4.19 -31.32
CA THR A 226 -16.58 5.07 -30.87
C THR A 226 -17.07 5.94 -29.72
N PHE A 227 -16.34 5.90 -28.61
CA PHE A 227 -16.60 6.70 -27.42
C PHE A 227 -15.71 7.93 -27.42
N ALA A 228 -16.32 9.11 -27.42
CA ALA A 228 -15.62 10.38 -27.26
C ALA A 228 -15.53 10.74 -25.78
N VAL A 229 -14.39 10.44 -25.15
CA VAL A 229 -14.14 10.58 -23.71
C VAL A 229 -13.38 11.86 -23.38
N GLU A 230 -13.54 12.37 -22.17
CA GLU A 230 -12.72 13.48 -21.68
C GLU A 230 -11.24 13.07 -21.61
N PRO A 231 -10.28 13.98 -21.91
CA PRO A 231 -8.86 13.65 -22.07
C PRO A 231 -8.14 13.45 -20.72
N THR A 232 -8.75 12.69 -19.81
CA THR A 232 -8.21 12.32 -18.50
C THR A 232 -8.12 10.82 -18.38
N LEU A 233 -7.09 10.34 -17.69
CA LEU A 233 -6.87 8.91 -17.48
C LEU A 233 -7.99 8.27 -16.65
N ALA A 234 -8.59 9.03 -15.73
CA ALA A 234 -9.72 8.56 -14.93
C ALA A 234 -10.93 8.23 -15.79
N GLU A 235 -11.30 9.13 -16.71
CA GLU A 235 -12.44 8.91 -17.58
C GLU A 235 -12.19 7.77 -18.56
N LEU A 236 -10.99 7.70 -19.13
CA LEU A 236 -10.58 6.56 -19.95
C LEU A 236 -10.73 5.23 -19.21
N ILE A 237 -10.24 5.12 -17.96
CA ILE A 237 -10.36 3.89 -17.16
C ILE A 237 -11.83 3.52 -16.92
N ARG A 238 -12.70 4.51 -16.65
CA ARG A 238 -14.15 4.26 -16.51
C ARG A 238 -14.73 3.71 -17.80
N THR A 239 -14.47 4.36 -18.94
CA THR A 239 -15.02 3.91 -20.23
C THR A 239 -14.49 2.52 -20.59
N LEU A 240 -13.21 2.22 -20.35
CA LEU A 240 -12.66 0.90 -20.65
C LEU A 240 -13.30 -0.19 -19.78
N GLY A 241 -13.42 0.03 -18.47
CA GLY A 241 -13.85 -1.00 -17.51
C GLY A 241 -15.36 -1.16 -17.36
N THR A 242 -16.16 -0.12 -17.65
CA THR A 242 -17.61 -0.19 -17.53
C THR A 242 -18.18 -1.23 -18.50
N LEU A 243 -19.07 -2.09 -18.00
CA LEU A 243 -19.72 -3.11 -18.81
C LEU A 243 -20.56 -2.46 -19.93
N PRO A 244 -20.59 -3.03 -21.15
CA PRO A 244 -21.32 -2.52 -22.30
C PRO A 244 -22.83 -2.65 -22.07
N THR A 245 -23.41 -1.71 -21.34
CA THR A 245 -24.85 -1.59 -21.11
C THR A 245 -25.41 -0.45 -21.96
N ARG A 246 -26.72 -0.44 -22.19
CA ARG A 246 -27.38 0.74 -22.75
C ARG A 246 -27.74 1.68 -21.62
N GLY A 247 -27.33 2.93 -21.74
CA GLY A 247 -27.72 3.99 -20.83
C GLY A 247 -29.22 4.29 -20.90
N PRO A 248 -29.75 5.12 -19.99
CA PRO A 248 -31.14 5.57 -20.00
C PRO A 248 -31.53 6.30 -21.31
N ASP A 249 -30.53 6.90 -21.96
CA ASP A 249 -30.58 7.60 -23.24
C ASP A 249 -30.43 6.67 -24.45
N GLY A 250 -30.28 5.36 -24.24
CA GLY A 250 -30.13 4.35 -25.29
C GLY A 250 -28.72 4.25 -25.87
N ASN A 251 -27.79 5.13 -25.47
CA ASN A 251 -26.40 5.11 -25.90
C ASN A 251 -25.64 3.95 -25.23
N PRO A 252 -24.73 3.29 -25.95
CA PRO A 252 -23.85 2.29 -25.35
C PRO A 252 -22.97 2.96 -24.29
N GLN A 253 -22.76 2.29 -23.16
CA GLN A 253 -21.91 2.75 -22.07
C GLN A 253 -20.80 1.75 -21.84
N GLY A 254 -19.55 2.22 -21.90
CA GLY A 254 -18.39 1.41 -21.57
C GLY A 254 -18.04 0.33 -22.60
N LEU A 255 -16.81 -0.17 -22.50
CA LEU A 255 -16.23 -1.13 -23.44
C LEU A 255 -16.07 -2.54 -22.85
N GLY A 256 -16.28 -2.73 -21.55
CA GLY A 256 -16.27 -4.02 -20.88
C GLY A 256 -14.94 -4.75 -20.88
N LEU A 257 -13.82 -4.02 -20.80
CA LEU A 257 -12.51 -4.63 -20.60
C LEU A 257 -12.41 -5.16 -19.16
N THR A 258 -11.71 -6.28 -18.99
CA THR A 258 -11.41 -6.82 -17.67
C THR A 258 -10.38 -5.96 -16.94
N TYR A 259 -10.29 -6.09 -15.62
CA TYR A 259 -9.28 -5.39 -14.81
C TYR A 259 -7.86 -5.52 -15.40
N SER A 260 -7.42 -6.74 -15.74
CA SER A 260 -6.09 -6.99 -16.30
C SER A 260 -5.88 -6.30 -17.66
N GLN A 261 -6.91 -6.25 -18.50
CA GLN A 261 -6.85 -5.56 -19.79
C GLN A 261 -6.74 -4.04 -19.59
N VAL A 262 -7.54 -3.46 -18.68
CA VAL A 262 -7.45 -2.03 -18.33
C VAL A 262 -6.07 -1.69 -17.78
N VAL A 263 -5.54 -2.51 -16.86
CA VAL A 263 -4.18 -2.34 -16.32
C VAL A 263 -3.13 -2.40 -17.42
N GLY A 264 -3.24 -3.35 -18.36
CA GLY A 264 -2.34 -3.45 -19.51
C GLY A 264 -2.34 -2.21 -20.39
N VAL A 265 -3.52 -1.67 -20.71
CA VAL A 265 -3.68 -0.43 -21.47
C VAL A 265 -3.07 0.76 -20.73
N VAL A 266 -3.40 0.95 -19.46
CA VAL A 266 -2.89 2.07 -18.65
C VAL A 266 -1.36 1.99 -18.50
N HIS A 267 -0.82 0.81 -18.25
CA HIS A 267 0.62 0.59 -18.18
C HIS A 267 1.31 0.94 -19.51
N GLY A 268 0.77 0.50 -20.64
CA GLY A 268 1.32 0.82 -21.96
C GLY A 268 1.27 2.32 -22.29
N MET A 269 0.16 2.99 -21.98
CA MET A 269 0.04 4.45 -22.14
C MET A 269 1.03 5.23 -21.26
N CYS A 270 1.27 4.78 -20.03
CA CYS A 270 2.29 5.38 -19.15
C CYS A 270 3.70 5.15 -19.73
N LYS A 271 3.99 3.93 -20.18
CA LYS A 271 5.29 3.55 -20.75
C LYS A 271 5.64 4.33 -22.02
N GLN A 272 4.64 4.61 -22.87
CA GLN A 272 4.81 5.41 -24.09
C GLN A 272 4.73 6.93 -23.84
N GLY A 273 4.50 7.36 -22.60
CA GLY A 273 4.44 8.77 -22.23
C GLY A 273 3.15 9.50 -22.62
N HIS A 274 2.13 8.78 -23.12
CA HIS A 274 0.80 9.35 -23.39
C HIS A 274 0.07 9.72 -22.10
N ALA A 275 0.29 8.99 -21.01
CA ALA A 275 -0.08 9.39 -19.67
C ALA A 275 1.19 9.77 -18.90
N PRO A 276 1.35 11.01 -18.41
CA PRO A 276 2.57 11.48 -17.76
C PRO A 276 2.64 11.02 -16.30
N ALA A 277 2.47 9.73 -16.06
CA ALA A 277 2.41 9.14 -14.73
C ALA A 277 3.40 7.98 -14.59
N LYS A 278 4.04 7.87 -13.42
CA LYS A 278 4.83 6.68 -13.10
C LYS A 278 3.90 5.54 -12.71
N PHE A 279 4.01 4.41 -13.40
CA PHE A 279 3.21 3.23 -13.11
C PHE A 279 3.90 2.34 -12.08
N VAL A 280 3.16 1.88 -11.07
CA VAL A 280 3.61 0.97 -10.02
C VAL A 280 2.63 -0.18 -9.93
N LEU A 281 3.14 -1.41 -10.07
CA LEU A 281 2.37 -2.62 -9.82
C LEU A 281 2.65 -3.08 -8.39
N GLN A 282 1.61 -3.52 -7.67
CA GLN A 282 1.78 -4.12 -6.35
C GLN A 282 2.76 -5.28 -6.41
N PRO A 283 3.88 -5.22 -5.64
CA PRO A 283 4.82 -6.32 -5.59
C PRO A 283 4.11 -7.57 -5.08
N ALA A 284 4.52 -8.73 -5.59
CA ALA A 284 4.00 -10.00 -5.07
C ALA A 284 4.22 -10.05 -3.55
N PRO A 285 3.22 -10.52 -2.77
CA PRO A 285 3.40 -10.66 -1.34
C PRO A 285 4.60 -11.56 -1.08
N GLU A 286 5.54 -11.10 -0.26
CA GLU A 286 6.68 -11.92 0.16
C GLU A 286 6.13 -13.23 0.76
N MET A 287 6.37 -14.35 0.07
CA MET A 287 6.20 -15.66 0.66
C MET A 287 7.30 -15.82 1.70
N ARG A 288 7.07 -15.36 2.93
CA ARG A 288 7.85 -15.83 4.07
C ARG A 288 7.63 -17.33 4.16
N LYS A 289 8.66 -18.12 3.84
CA LYS A 289 8.71 -19.57 4.03
C LYS A 289 8.26 -19.83 5.47
N ILE A 290 7.06 -20.40 5.63
CA ILE A 290 6.51 -20.83 6.93
C ILE A 290 7.30 -22.04 7.46
N TYR A 291 8.23 -22.58 6.65
CA TYR A 291 9.16 -23.64 7.01
C TYR A 291 10.60 -23.14 6.91
N SER A 292 11.02 -22.23 7.77
CA SER A 292 12.37 -22.33 8.32
C SER A 292 12.22 -23.10 9.62
N SER A 293 12.87 -24.25 9.70
CA SER A 293 13.07 -25.04 10.92
C SER A 293 12.90 -24.20 12.17
N THR A 294 11.91 -24.54 13.02
CA THR A 294 11.87 -24.08 14.40
C THR A 294 13.29 -24.25 14.95
N PRO A 295 14.01 -23.17 15.31
CA PRO A 295 15.27 -23.33 16.00
C PRO A 295 14.98 -24.24 17.19
N VAL A 296 15.78 -25.28 17.38
CA VAL A 296 15.80 -26.01 18.64
C VAL A 296 16.45 -25.06 19.64
N GLY A 297 15.70 -24.07 20.15
CA GLY A 297 16.21 -22.93 20.92
C GLY A 297 15.20 -21.77 21.06
N ARG A 298 15.46 -20.83 21.98
CA ARG A 298 14.60 -19.65 22.21
C ARG A 298 14.62 -18.72 20.98
N PRO A 299 13.48 -18.43 20.33
CA PRO A 299 13.44 -17.72 19.04
C PRO A 299 13.90 -16.26 19.10
N ASP A 300 13.96 -15.69 20.29
CA ASP A 300 14.23 -14.29 20.63
C ASP A 300 15.67 -13.99 21.02
N MET A 301 16.48 -15.02 21.33
CA MET A 301 17.88 -14.83 21.71
C MET A 301 18.77 -14.84 20.46
N PRO A 302 19.86 -14.04 20.45
CA PRO A 302 20.88 -14.13 19.40
C PRO A 302 21.50 -15.53 19.39
N GLU A 303 21.96 -15.97 18.22
CA GLU A 303 22.80 -17.17 18.13
C GLU A 303 24.12 -16.90 18.86
N GLU A 304 24.52 -17.82 19.74
CA GLU A 304 25.87 -17.80 20.33
C GLU A 304 26.86 -18.21 19.24
N ASP A 305 27.91 -17.39 19.04
CA ASP A 305 29.01 -17.68 18.10
C ASP A 305 29.78 -18.96 18.48
#